data_AF-A0A7X8DM58-F1
#
_entry.id   AF-A0A7X8DM58-F1
#
_cell.length_a   1.000
_cell.length_b   1.000
_cell.length_c   1.000
_cell.angle_alpha   90.00
_cell.angle_beta   90.00
_cell.angle_gamma   90.00
#
_symmetry.space_group_name_H-M   'P 1'
#
loop_
_entity.id
_entity.type
_entity.pdbx_description
1 polymer ?
#
loop_
_entity_poly.entity_id
_entity_poly.type
_entity_poly.pdbx_seq_one_letter_code
_entity_poly.pdbx_strand_id
1 'polypeptide(L)'
;INENKKDLKNKELWLTKNDISSSIHTIEEIQNSYPYALKIVSEKEIEEAIDKKLPQVAFVHKVGKDINQHAYCLKTIIACSDGKVLYLSYDKITKQEPAGMLIKDFKTLID
;
A
#
# COMPACT_ATOMS: atom_id res chain seq x y z
N ILE A 1 -7.42 -3.45 13.67
CA ILE A 1 -6.27 -3.63 12.75
C ILE A 1 -5.62 -2.28 12.45
N ASN A 2 -6.38 -1.30 11.91
CA ASN A 2 -5.80 -0.04 11.41
C ASN A 2 -5.11 0.85 12.46
N GLU A 3 -5.26 0.61 13.77
CA GLU A 3 -4.42 1.25 14.80
C GLU A 3 -2.92 0.93 14.65
N ASN A 4 -2.58 -0.21 14.04
CA ASN A 4 -1.20 -0.65 13.82
C ASN A 4 -0.45 0.21 12.80
N LYS A 5 -1.15 1.00 11.98
CA LYS A 5 -0.54 1.87 10.96
C LYS A 5 0.44 2.90 11.54
N LYS A 6 0.32 3.21 12.84
CA LYS A 6 1.25 4.07 13.60
C LYS A 6 2.70 3.57 13.55
N ASP A 7 2.92 2.28 13.29
CA ASP A 7 4.26 1.70 13.13
C ASP A 7 4.93 2.12 11.81
N LEU A 8 4.17 2.56 10.81
CA LEU A 8 4.67 2.92 9.48
C LEU A 8 5.62 4.11 9.49
N LYS A 9 5.51 5.01 10.48
CA LYS A 9 6.43 6.16 10.64
C LYS A 9 7.90 5.74 10.80
N ASN A 10 8.13 4.49 11.25
CA ASN A 10 9.44 3.92 11.49
C ASN A 10 9.82 2.86 10.44
N LYS A 11 9.08 2.79 9.32
CA LYS A 11 9.27 1.80 8.26
C LYS A 11 9.33 2.46 6.88
N GLU A 12 9.97 1.78 5.95
CA GLU A 12 9.85 2.03 4.53
C GLU A 12 8.61 1.31 3.99
N LEU A 13 7.70 2.05 3.35
CA LEU A 13 6.56 1.49 2.66
C LEU A 13 6.95 1.12 1.23
N TRP A 14 6.94 -0.18 0.94
CA TRP A 14 7.28 -0.73 -0.37
C TRP A 14 6.02 -1.05 -1.17
N LEU A 15 6.02 -0.65 -2.43
CA LEU A 15 4.89 -0.75 -3.36
C LEU A 15 5.40 -1.27 -4.70
N THR A 16 4.63 -2.08 -5.40
CA THR A 16 4.82 -2.27 -6.84
C THR A 16 4.07 -1.18 -7.62
N LYS A 17 4.38 -1.02 -8.92
CA LYS A 17 3.58 -0.15 -9.79
C LYS A 17 2.11 -0.58 -9.88
N ASN A 18 1.81 -1.87 -9.73
CA ASN A 18 0.46 -2.42 -9.84
C ASN A 18 -0.38 -2.22 -8.57
N ASP A 19 0.27 -1.90 -7.44
CA ASP A 19 -0.40 -1.57 -6.18
C ASP A 19 -0.97 -0.16 -6.20
N ILE A 20 -0.47 0.73 -7.06
CA ILE A 20 -0.86 2.13 -7.14
C ILE A 20 -2.10 2.27 -8.05
N SER A 21 -3.11 3.01 -7.59
CA SER A 21 -4.27 3.32 -8.42
C SER A 21 -3.88 4.10 -9.67
N SER A 22 -4.52 3.82 -10.81
CA SER A 22 -4.32 4.56 -12.06
C SER A 22 -4.74 6.04 -11.98
N SER A 23 -5.42 6.45 -10.91
CA SER A 23 -5.75 7.84 -10.62
C SER A 23 -4.56 8.65 -10.07
N ILE A 24 -3.43 8.02 -9.77
CA ILE A 24 -2.19 8.66 -9.32
C ILE A 24 -1.20 8.60 -10.47
N HIS A 25 -0.69 9.75 -10.91
CA HIS A 25 0.14 9.84 -12.10
C HIS A 25 1.62 9.99 -11.77
N THR A 26 1.96 10.57 -10.61
CA THR A 26 3.35 10.76 -10.20
C THR A 26 3.60 10.33 -8.75
N ILE A 27 4.87 10.08 -8.43
CA ILE A 27 5.28 9.69 -7.07
C ILE A 27 5.18 10.88 -6.10
N GLU A 28 5.35 12.10 -6.61
CA GLU A 28 5.25 13.34 -5.84
C GLU A 28 3.84 13.53 -5.25
N GLU A 29 2.79 13.11 -5.96
CA GLU A 29 1.42 13.13 -5.44
C GLU A 29 1.28 12.29 -4.15
N ILE A 30 1.96 11.14 -4.11
CA ILE A 30 1.99 10.26 -2.95
C ILE A 30 2.80 10.91 -1.83
N GLN A 31 3.99 11.42 -2.12
CA GLN A 31 4.89 12.03 -1.14
C GLN A 31 4.28 13.27 -0.47
N ASN A 32 3.46 14.04 -1.19
CA ASN A 32 2.69 15.15 -0.62
C ASN A 32 1.65 14.71 0.42
N SER A 33 1.20 13.46 0.37
CA SER A 33 0.18 12.89 1.27
C SER A 33 0.75 11.88 2.29
N TYR A 34 1.96 11.40 2.07
CA TYR A 34 2.65 10.39 2.89
C TYR A 34 4.12 10.79 3.07
N PRO A 35 4.48 11.45 4.18
CA PRO A 35 5.81 12.01 4.39
C PRO A 35 6.85 10.97 4.84
N TYR A 36 6.46 9.72 5.07
CA TYR A 36 7.40 8.67 5.49
C TYR A 36 8.11 8.05 4.29
N ALA A 37 9.16 7.27 4.57
CA ALA A 37 9.94 6.62 3.53
C ALA A 37 9.07 5.69 2.67
N LEU A 38 9.21 5.81 1.36
CA LEU A 38 8.44 5.05 0.37
C LEU A 38 9.34 4.65 -0.80
N LYS A 39 9.18 3.42 -1.29
CA LYS A 39 9.94 2.89 -2.42
C LYS A 39 9.02 2.12 -3.37
N ILE A 40 9.13 2.41 -4.66
CA ILE A 40 8.53 1.58 -5.71
C ILE A 40 9.55 0.48 -6.08
N VAL A 41 9.14 -0.78 -5.97
CA VAL A 41 9.99 -1.97 -6.09
C VAL A 41 9.34 -3.01 -7.00
N SER A 42 10.10 -4.05 -7.34
CA SER A 42 9.60 -5.27 -7.97
C SER A 42 8.98 -6.25 -6.96
N GLU A 43 8.14 -7.16 -7.44
CA GLU A 43 7.59 -8.26 -6.62
C GLU A 43 8.73 -9.12 -6.03
N LYS A 44 9.78 -9.38 -6.82
CA LYS A 44 10.96 -10.13 -6.36
C LYS A 44 11.69 -9.45 -5.19
N GLU A 45 11.83 -8.12 -5.21
CA GLU A 45 12.42 -7.39 -4.08
C GLU A 45 11.57 -7.53 -2.81
N ILE A 46 10.24 -7.53 -2.94
CA ILE A 46 9.33 -7.76 -1.81
C ILE A 46 9.51 -9.19 -1.27
N GLU A 47 9.52 -10.20 -2.14
CA GLU A 47 9.78 -11.60 -1.76
C GLU A 47 11.10 -11.73 -0.98
N GLU A 48 12.18 -11.15 -1.50
CA GLU A 48 13.48 -11.14 -0.82
C GLU A 48 13.44 -10.42 0.53
N ALA A 49 12.68 -9.33 0.66
CA ALA A 49 12.53 -8.60 1.92
C ALA A 49 11.75 -9.42 2.97
N ILE A 50 10.75 -10.20 2.52
CA ILE A 50 9.99 -11.14 3.35
C ILE A 50 10.90 -12.28 3.82
N ASP A 51 11.63 -12.93 2.91
CA ASP A 51 12.54 -14.03 3.22
C ASP A 51 13.63 -13.61 4.23
N LYS A 52 14.16 -12.40 4.04
CA LYS A 52 15.16 -11.79 4.93
C LYS A 52 14.56 -11.19 6.21
N LYS A 53 13.24 -11.17 6.35
CA LYS A 53 12.50 -10.60 7.49
C LYS A 53 12.92 -9.18 7.85
N LEU A 54 13.05 -8.31 6.85
CA LEU A 54 13.56 -6.95 7.05
C LEU A 54 12.65 -6.15 8.01
N PRO A 55 13.13 -5.77 9.21
CA PRO A 55 12.27 -5.17 10.24
C PRO A 55 11.83 -3.74 9.92
N GLN A 56 12.57 -3.05 9.06
CA GLN A 56 12.25 -1.72 8.59
C GLN A 56 11.29 -1.69 7.40
N VAL A 57 10.93 -2.83 6.81
CA VAL A 57 10.11 -2.85 5.60
C VAL A 57 8.67 -3.26 5.92
N ALA A 58 7.72 -2.54 5.33
CA ALA A 58 6.35 -2.99 5.17
C ALA A 58 5.97 -2.89 3.69
N PHE A 59 5.20 -3.84 3.19
CA PHE A 59 4.82 -3.90 1.77
C PHE A 59 3.31 -3.87 1.60
N VAL A 60 2.86 -3.38 0.44
CA VAL A 60 1.45 -3.45 0.04
C VAL A 60 1.19 -4.76 -0.69
N HIS A 61 0.06 -5.39 -0.34
CA HIS A 61 -0.54 -6.45 -1.11
C HIS A 61 -1.94 -6.04 -1.54
N LYS A 62 -2.11 -5.84 -2.85
CA LYS A 62 -3.37 -5.44 -3.48
C LYS A 62 -4.04 -6.62 -4.17
N VAL A 63 -5.32 -6.84 -3.87
CA VAL A 63 -6.18 -7.81 -4.56
C VAL A 63 -7.38 -7.07 -5.16
N GLY A 64 -7.48 -7.11 -6.48
CA GLY A 64 -8.54 -6.43 -7.23
C GLY A 64 -7.99 -5.82 -8.52
N LYS A 65 -8.85 -5.73 -9.53
CA LYS A 65 -8.53 -5.08 -10.82
C LYS A 65 -9.78 -4.44 -11.41
N ASP A 66 -9.58 -3.46 -12.28
CA ASP A 66 -10.66 -2.74 -12.95
C ASP A 66 -11.31 -3.63 -14.02
N ILE A 67 -12.21 -4.51 -13.59
CA ILE A 67 -12.96 -5.40 -14.49
C ILE A 67 -14.43 -5.00 -14.63
N ASN A 68 -15.09 -4.65 -13.52
CA ASN A 68 -16.54 -4.42 -13.45
C ASN A 68 -16.87 -3.30 -12.44
N GLN A 69 -17.97 -2.58 -12.64
CA GLN A 69 -18.43 -1.46 -11.79
C GLN A 69 -18.94 -1.87 -10.39
N HIS A 70 -18.84 -3.16 -10.05
CA HIS A 70 -19.24 -3.74 -8.77
C HIS A 70 -18.10 -4.53 -8.10
N ALA A 71 -16.87 -4.44 -8.62
CA ALA A 71 -15.72 -5.07 -8.02
C ALA A 71 -15.26 -4.29 -6.77
N TYR A 72 -14.54 -4.99 -5.89
CA TYR A 72 -13.91 -4.41 -4.71
C TYR A 72 -12.40 -4.59 -4.79
N CYS A 73 -11.66 -3.66 -4.18
CA CYS A 73 -10.22 -3.72 -4.05
C CYS A 73 -9.85 -3.88 -2.58
N LEU A 74 -9.22 -5.01 -2.25
CA LEU A 74 -8.59 -5.25 -0.96
C LEU A 74 -7.17 -4.72 -1.00
N LYS A 75 -6.79 -3.95 0.03
CA LYS A 75 -5.45 -3.37 0.19
C LYS A 75 -4.96 -3.69 1.59
N THR A 76 -3.85 -4.40 1.66
CA THR A 76 -3.24 -4.77 2.95
C THR A 76 -1.82 -4.24 3.00
N ILE A 77 -1.41 -3.71 4.14
CA ILE A 77 0.00 -3.38 4.42
C ILE A 77 0.51 -4.32 5.49
N ILE A 78 1.61 -5.00 5.20
CA ILE A 78 2.13 -6.10 6.02
C ILE A 78 3.60 -5.84 6.34
N ALA A 79 3.99 -5.99 7.61
CA ALA A 79 5.39 -5.91 8.02
C ALA A 79 6.15 -7.17 7.58
N CYS A 80 7.33 -7.00 6.95
CA CYS A 80 8.14 -8.13 6.50
C CYS A 80 8.74 -8.95 7.66
N SER A 81 8.93 -8.34 8.83
CA SER A 81 9.55 -8.98 10.01
C SER A 81 8.78 -10.19 10.54
N ASP A 82 7.47 -10.03 10.67
CA ASP A 82 6.61 -10.89 11.49
C ASP A 82 5.22 -11.11 10.88
N GLY A 83 4.97 -10.56 9.68
CA GLY A 83 3.67 -10.67 9.02
C GLY A 83 2.57 -9.84 9.67
N LYS A 84 2.89 -8.92 10.59
CA LYS A 84 1.90 -8.07 11.25
C LYS A 84 1.18 -7.22 10.20
N VAL A 85 -0.15 -7.33 10.17
CA VAL A 85 -1.00 -6.45 9.34
C VAL A 85 -1.07 -5.07 9.99
N LEU A 86 -0.56 -4.07 9.27
CA LEU A 86 -0.50 -2.67 9.70
C LEU A 86 -1.73 -1.89 9.23
N TYR A 87 -2.26 -2.23 8.07
CA TYR A 87 -3.42 -1.56 7.49
C TYR A 87 -4.22 -2.53 6.63
N LEU A 88 -5.54 -2.38 6.66
CA LEU A 88 -6.50 -3.10 5.83
C LEU A 88 -7.56 -2.12 5.34
N SER A 89 -7.77 -2.09 4.04
CA SER A 89 -8.91 -1.40 3.41
C SER A 89 -9.58 -2.30 2.39
N TYR A 90 -10.90 -2.15 2.26
CA TYR A 90 -11.73 -2.86 1.33
C TYR A 90 -12.72 -1.87 0.72
N ASP A 91 -12.38 -1.35 -0.46
CA ASP A 91 -13.13 -0.30 -1.13
C ASP A 91 -13.85 -0.82 -2.36
N LYS A 92 -15.01 -0.26 -2.65
CA LYS A 92 -15.70 -0.48 -3.92
C LYS A 92 -14.94 0.25 -5.03
N ILE A 93 -14.67 -0.43 -6.13
CA ILE A 93 -14.01 0.14 -7.31
C ILE A 93 -15.01 0.99 -8.08
N THR A 94 -14.63 2.23 -8.40
CA THR A 94 -15.41 3.16 -9.23
C THR A 94 -14.51 3.82 -10.28
N LYS A 95 -15.09 4.61 -11.18
CA LYS A 95 -14.28 5.39 -12.15
C LYS A 95 -13.39 6.43 -11.45
N GLN A 96 -13.87 7.00 -10.35
CA GLN A 96 -13.17 8.02 -9.57
C GLN A 96 -12.17 7.40 -8.58
N GLU A 97 -12.44 6.17 -8.14
CA GLU A 97 -11.59 5.40 -7.23
C GLU A 97 -11.27 4.03 -7.85
N PRO A 98 -10.32 3.98 -8.81
CA PRO A 98 -9.89 2.74 -9.45
C PRO A 98 -9.19 1.78 -8.47
N ALA A 99 -8.99 0.54 -8.92
CA ALA A 99 -8.35 -0.50 -8.13
C ALA A 99 -6.88 -0.19 -7.82
N GLY A 100 -6.57 0.10 -6.55
CA GLY A 100 -5.20 0.31 -6.05
C GLY A 100 -5.20 1.22 -4.83
N MET A 101 -4.01 1.48 -4.30
CA MET A 101 -3.76 2.50 -3.29
C MET A 101 -4.11 3.87 -3.88
N LEU A 102 -5.02 4.57 -3.21
CA LEU A 102 -5.53 5.89 -3.55
C LEU A 102 -4.87 6.94 -2.64
N ILE A 103 -4.89 8.21 -3.07
CA ILE A 103 -4.41 9.33 -2.23
C ILE A 103 -5.11 9.37 -0.87
N LYS A 104 -6.39 9.02 -0.80
CA LYS A 104 -7.11 8.93 0.48
C LYS A 104 -6.53 7.87 1.42
N ASP A 105 -6.05 6.74 0.88
CA ASP A 105 -5.45 5.68 1.69
C ASP A 105 -4.15 6.20 2.30
N PHE A 106 -3.29 6.83 1.49
CA PHE A 106 -2.03 7.41 1.95
C PHE A 106 -2.22 8.46 3.07
N LYS A 107 -3.24 9.31 2.97
CA LYS A 107 -3.62 10.24 4.04
C LYS A 107 -4.08 9.49 5.29
N THR A 108 -4.91 8.45 5.13
CA THR A 108 -5.33 7.63 6.26
C THR A 108 -4.16 6.93 6.95
N LEU A 109 -3.04 6.63 6.27
CA LEU A 109 -1.88 6.00 6.91
C LEU A 109 -1.19 6.90 7.95
N ILE A 110 -1.34 8.22 7.84
CA ILE A 110 -0.71 9.19 8.74
C ILE A 110 -1.64 9.78 9.81
N ASP A 111 -2.95 9.56 9.69
CA ASP A 111 -3.97 9.94 10.68
C ASP A 111 -3.88 9.10 11.97
#